data_AF-A0A4U6W000-F1
#
_entry.id   AF-A0A4U6W000-F1
#
_cell.length_a   1.000
_cell.length_b   1.000
_cell.length_c   1.000
_cell.angle_alpha   90.00
_cell.angle_beta   90.00
_cell.angle_gamma   90.00
#
_symmetry.space_group_name_H-M   'P 1'
#
loop_
_entity.id
_entity.type
_entity.pdbx_description
1 polymer ?
#
loop_
_entity_poly.entity_id
_entity_poly.type
_entity_poly.pdbx_seq_one_letter_code
_entity_poly.pdbx_strand_id
1 'polypeptide(L)'
;MYDAATFEPAIAGCEFVFLVAAPMMHDIPAGRSKDATEGIVGAMRTILQQCERSKTVRRVIHTGSVVAAAPLKEDGQGFKRFVDESCWTPLNLSYGYASNEVLDAYVSSKTLSEKELLSYNDSPGKAFEVVTLLCGLVGGDTLLPDVPGSIRSVVSPLTGDETWHGGFKFMQALLGAVPLVHVDDVCEAHAFCMERPAPVAGRFLCAAGYPNMRDIVDHYCRKHPELKLRIKERGSESPACH
;
A
#
# COMPACT_ATOMS: atom_id res chain seq x y z
N MET A 1 10.33 -4.07 -16.33
CA MET A 1 10.83 -3.85 -14.95
C MET A 1 12.09 -3.01 -15.08
N TYR A 2 12.18 -1.89 -14.35
CA TYR A 2 13.37 -1.02 -14.39
C TYR A 2 14.59 -1.77 -13.81
N ASP A 3 15.77 -1.55 -14.37
CA ASP A 3 17.01 -2.12 -13.83
C ASP A 3 17.49 -1.27 -12.65
N ALA A 4 17.39 -1.83 -11.44
CA ALA A 4 17.78 -1.14 -10.21
C ALA A 4 19.25 -0.68 -10.24
N ALA A 5 20.13 -1.39 -10.96
CA ALA A 5 21.53 -1.03 -11.07
C ALA A 5 21.73 0.36 -11.72
N THR A 6 20.78 0.82 -12.52
CA THR A 6 20.86 2.10 -13.26
C THR A 6 20.61 3.33 -12.38
N PHE A 7 20.12 3.18 -11.14
CA PHE A 7 19.83 4.31 -10.25
C PHE A 7 21.06 4.84 -9.49
N GLU A 8 22.20 4.13 -9.50
CA GLU A 8 23.40 4.54 -8.75
C GLU A 8 23.85 5.98 -9.03
N PRO A 9 23.94 6.46 -10.29
CA PRO A 9 24.31 7.84 -10.57
C PRO A 9 23.32 8.88 -10.02
N ALA A 10 22.03 8.52 -9.92
CA ALA A 10 21.00 9.41 -9.38
C ALA A 10 21.00 9.42 -7.84
N ILE A 11 21.49 8.36 -7.19
CA ILE A 11 21.63 8.29 -5.73
C ILE A 11 22.89 9.02 -5.26
N ALA A 12 23.93 9.10 -6.10
CA ALA A 12 25.19 9.73 -5.75
C ALA A 12 25.02 11.18 -5.27
N GLY A 13 25.44 11.46 -4.02
CA GLY A 13 25.34 12.78 -3.41
C GLY A 13 23.98 13.11 -2.78
N CYS A 14 22.98 12.25 -2.91
CA CYS A 14 21.69 12.43 -2.24
C CYS A 14 21.79 12.13 -0.73
N GLU A 15 21.12 12.94 0.08
CA GLU A 15 20.94 12.68 1.52
C GLU A 15 19.71 11.80 1.80
N PHE A 16 18.71 11.86 0.93
CA PHE A 16 17.43 11.15 1.10
C PHE A 16 17.05 10.45 -0.19
N VAL A 17 16.53 9.24 -0.08
CA VAL A 17 16.05 8.45 -1.22
C VAL A 17 14.61 8.04 -0.97
N PHE A 18 13.71 8.44 -1.86
CA PHE A 18 12.28 8.14 -1.78
C PHE A 18 11.92 6.99 -2.72
N LEU A 19 11.47 5.86 -2.17
CA LEU A 19 11.01 4.69 -2.91
C LEU A 19 9.48 4.73 -3.04
N VAL A 20 8.99 5.60 -3.93
CA VAL A 20 7.55 5.81 -4.18
C VAL A 20 7.02 4.92 -5.31
N ALA A 21 7.88 4.57 -6.27
CA ALA A 21 7.50 3.76 -7.41
C ALA A 21 7.44 2.27 -7.04
N ALA A 22 6.23 1.74 -6.88
CA ALA A 22 6.00 0.30 -6.88
C ALA A 22 5.41 -0.12 -8.24
N PRO A 23 5.96 -1.14 -8.92
CA PRO A 23 5.31 -1.71 -10.09
C PRO A 23 3.91 -2.17 -9.71
N MET A 24 2.87 -1.69 -10.40
CA MET A 24 1.53 -2.23 -10.19
C MET A 24 1.48 -3.63 -10.79
N MET A 25 1.06 -4.61 -9.99
CA MET A 25 1.08 -6.03 -10.40
C MET A 25 0.06 -6.37 -11.51
N HIS A 26 -0.77 -5.40 -11.94
CA HIS A 26 -1.76 -5.57 -13.00
C HIS A 26 -1.15 -5.85 -14.38
N ASP A 27 0.12 -5.47 -14.59
CA ASP A 27 0.83 -5.67 -15.86
C ASP A 27 1.62 -6.99 -15.92
N ILE A 28 1.55 -7.82 -14.87
CA ILE A 28 2.32 -9.06 -14.79
C ILE A 28 1.50 -10.22 -15.38
N PRO A 29 2.04 -10.94 -16.39
CA PRO A 29 1.38 -12.13 -16.93
C PRO A 29 1.10 -13.16 -15.83
N ALA A 30 -0.06 -13.82 -15.93
CA ALA A 30 -0.44 -14.92 -15.04
C ALA A 30 0.69 -15.97 -14.93
N GLY A 31 0.95 -16.46 -13.72
CA GLY A 31 2.01 -17.43 -13.42
C GLY A 31 3.41 -16.83 -13.22
N ARG A 32 3.62 -15.51 -13.41
CA ARG A 32 4.92 -14.83 -13.18
C ARG A 32 4.95 -13.95 -11.94
N SER A 33 3.90 -13.99 -11.14
CA SER A 33 3.73 -13.21 -9.91
C SER A 33 4.88 -13.40 -8.92
N LYS A 34 5.32 -14.65 -8.74
CA LYS A 34 6.42 -15.00 -7.84
C LYS A 34 7.76 -14.43 -8.31
N ASP A 35 8.13 -14.69 -9.56
CA ASP A 35 9.38 -14.18 -10.17
C ASP A 35 9.43 -12.64 -10.13
N ALA A 36 8.29 -11.99 -10.39
CA ALA A 36 8.20 -10.54 -10.30
C ALA A 36 8.37 -10.02 -8.87
N THR A 37 7.81 -10.72 -7.88
CA THR A 37 7.99 -10.39 -6.47
C THR A 37 9.45 -10.52 -6.05
N GLU A 38 10.12 -11.61 -6.44
CA GLU A 38 11.55 -11.81 -6.19
C GLU A 38 12.40 -10.73 -6.86
N GLY A 39 12.06 -10.34 -8.10
CA GLY A 39 12.70 -9.24 -8.81
C GLY A 39 12.57 -7.89 -8.10
N ILE A 40 11.39 -7.58 -7.54
CA ILE A 40 11.16 -6.35 -6.76
C ILE A 40 11.99 -6.36 -5.48
N VAL A 41 11.99 -7.48 -4.73
CA VAL A 41 12.82 -7.63 -3.52
C VAL A 41 14.31 -7.47 -3.85
N GLY A 42 14.76 -8.09 -4.94
CA GLY A 42 16.13 -7.93 -5.46
C GLY A 42 16.46 -6.48 -5.79
N ALA A 43 15.53 -5.75 -6.43
CA ALA A 43 15.70 -4.33 -6.73
C ALA A 43 15.85 -3.48 -5.45
N MET A 44 15.03 -3.74 -4.42
CA MET A 44 15.16 -3.04 -3.13
C MET A 44 16.55 -3.25 -2.50
N ARG A 45 17.04 -4.50 -2.52
CA ARG A 45 18.38 -4.84 -2.05
C ARG A 45 19.47 -4.08 -2.82
N THR A 46 19.37 -4.05 -4.16
CA THR A 46 20.31 -3.32 -5.00
C THR A 46 20.33 -1.83 -4.67
N ILE A 47 19.16 -1.21 -4.47
CA ILE A 47 19.06 0.21 -4.12
C ILE A 47 19.68 0.49 -2.75
N LEU A 48 19.45 -0.35 -1.74
CA LEU A 48 20.09 -0.20 -0.43
C LEU A 48 21.63 -0.24 -0.55
N GLN A 49 22.16 -1.20 -1.31
CA GLN A 49 23.60 -1.30 -1.55
C GLN A 49 24.16 -0.07 -2.28
N GLN A 50 23.42 0.52 -3.21
CA GLN A 50 23.81 1.78 -3.86
C GLN A 50 23.81 2.96 -2.88
N CYS A 51 22.81 3.03 -2.00
CA CYS A 51 22.74 4.03 -0.94
C CYS A 51 23.95 3.95 0.00
N GLU A 52 24.38 2.74 0.37
CA GLU A 52 25.59 2.53 1.18
C GLU A 52 26.85 3.01 0.45
N ARG A 53 26.99 2.65 -0.82
CA ARG A 53 28.14 3.08 -1.64
C ARG A 53 28.22 4.58 -1.82
N SER A 54 27.09 5.28 -1.83
CA SER A 54 27.04 6.74 -1.93
C SER A 54 27.66 7.42 -0.71
N LYS A 55 27.59 6.80 0.48
CA LYS A 55 28.07 7.35 1.78
C LYS A 55 27.44 8.68 2.20
N THR A 56 26.54 9.25 1.39
CA THR A 56 25.85 10.51 1.63
C THR A 56 24.42 10.31 2.13
N VAL A 57 23.83 9.16 1.81
CA VAL A 57 22.44 8.86 2.17
C VAL A 57 22.35 8.74 3.68
N ARG A 58 21.37 9.44 4.25
CA ARG A 58 21.03 9.46 5.68
C ARG A 58 19.76 8.68 5.94
N ARG A 59 18.83 8.67 4.99
CA ARG A 59 17.57 7.93 5.12
C ARG A 59 16.98 7.50 3.79
N VAL A 60 16.47 6.28 3.77
CA VAL A 60 15.65 5.74 2.68
C VAL A 60 14.19 5.70 3.18
N ILE A 61 13.29 6.31 2.43
CA ILE A 61 11.87 6.47 2.80
C ILE A 61 11.04 5.74 1.75
N HIS A 62 10.36 4.68 2.16
CA HIS A 62 9.59 3.80 1.27
C HIS A 62 8.09 4.02 1.41
N THR A 63 7.40 4.14 0.27
CA THR A 63 5.94 4.16 0.22
C THR A 63 5.40 2.72 0.26
N GLY A 64 5.19 2.24 1.48
CA GLY A 64 4.54 0.97 1.78
C GLY A 64 3.03 1.01 1.53
N SER A 65 2.34 -0.03 1.98
CA SER A 65 0.89 -0.13 1.89
C SER A 65 0.35 -0.86 3.11
N VAL A 66 -0.80 -0.42 3.62
CA VAL A 66 -1.51 -1.08 4.74
C VAL A 66 -1.79 -2.57 4.50
N VAL A 67 -1.78 -3.04 3.23
CA VAL A 67 -1.92 -4.47 2.90
C VAL A 67 -0.79 -5.34 3.45
N ALA A 68 0.33 -4.75 3.88
CA ALA A 68 1.43 -5.46 4.53
C ALA A 68 1.29 -5.52 6.06
N ALA A 69 0.26 -4.87 6.63
CA ALA A 69 -0.02 -4.83 8.06
C ALA A 69 -1.46 -5.22 8.40
N ALA A 70 -1.98 -6.27 7.76
CA ALA A 70 -3.30 -6.79 8.05
C ALA A 70 -3.41 -7.23 9.53
N PRO A 71 -4.43 -6.76 10.28
CA PRO A 71 -4.60 -7.09 11.68
C PRO A 71 -5.27 -8.46 11.83
N LEU A 72 -4.76 -9.50 11.18
CA LEU A 72 -5.31 -10.86 11.30
C LEU A 72 -4.89 -11.50 12.62
N LYS A 73 -5.80 -12.26 13.23
CA LYS A 73 -5.47 -13.09 14.39
C LYS A 73 -4.56 -14.26 13.99
N GLU A 74 -3.82 -14.79 14.96
CA GLU A 74 -2.88 -15.91 14.74
C GLU A 74 -3.59 -17.19 14.28
N ASP A 75 -4.84 -17.40 14.71
CA ASP A 75 -5.69 -18.52 14.28
C ASP A 75 -6.25 -18.35 12.86
N GLY A 76 -5.93 -17.24 12.19
CA GLY A 76 -6.44 -16.89 10.86
C GLY A 76 -7.94 -16.56 10.84
N GLN A 77 -8.60 -16.49 12.00
CA GLN A 77 -10.04 -16.31 12.12
C GLN A 77 -10.38 -14.90 12.62
N GLY A 78 -10.61 -14.02 11.64
CA GLY A 78 -11.02 -12.64 11.87
C GLY A 78 -9.86 -11.73 12.29
N PHE A 79 -10.23 -10.57 12.83
CA PHE A 79 -9.30 -9.47 13.06
C PHE A 79 -8.95 -9.29 14.55
N LYS A 80 -7.72 -8.85 14.80
CA LYS A 80 -7.30 -8.27 16.08
C LYS A 80 -8.16 -7.04 16.38
N ARG A 81 -8.26 -6.70 17.66
CA ARG A 81 -9.03 -5.53 18.11
C ARG A 81 -8.43 -4.21 17.62
N PHE A 82 -7.11 -4.17 17.46
CA PHE A 82 -6.38 -2.99 17.04
C PHE A 82 -5.36 -3.39 15.96
N VAL A 83 -5.10 -2.45 15.05
CA VAL A 83 -4.00 -2.51 14.09
C VAL A 83 -2.91 -1.55 14.56
N ASP A 84 -1.66 -1.99 14.48
CA ASP A 84 -0.48 -1.20 14.78
C ASP A 84 0.67 -1.63 13.85
N GLU A 85 1.78 -0.92 13.95
CA GLU A 85 2.99 -1.12 13.15
C GLU A 85 3.66 -2.49 13.36
N SER A 86 3.27 -3.24 14.39
CA SER A 86 3.76 -4.60 14.66
C SER A 86 3.06 -5.66 13.80
N CYS A 87 1.91 -5.32 13.21
CA CYS A 87 1.13 -6.25 12.40
C CYS A 87 1.83 -6.56 11.08
N TRP A 88 1.93 -7.84 10.73
CA TRP A 88 2.44 -8.30 9.45
C TRP A 88 1.40 -9.19 8.78
N THR A 89 1.11 -8.90 7.51
CA THR A 89 0.21 -9.75 6.73
C THR A 89 0.88 -11.11 6.47
N PRO A 90 0.25 -12.22 6.88
CA PRO A 90 0.67 -13.55 6.46
C PRO A 90 0.59 -13.72 4.95
N LEU A 91 1.52 -14.46 4.37
CA LEU A 91 1.51 -14.77 2.93
C LEU A 91 0.65 -16.03 2.67
N ASN A 92 0.18 -16.19 1.42
CA ASN A 92 -0.62 -17.33 0.96
C ASN A 92 -1.97 -17.51 1.70
N LEU A 93 -2.63 -16.41 2.01
CA LEU A 93 -3.97 -16.43 2.61
C LEU A 93 -5.03 -16.79 1.57
N SER A 94 -5.98 -17.65 1.95
CA SER A 94 -7.18 -17.89 1.14
C SER A 94 -8.29 -16.95 1.61
N TYR A 95 -8.55 -15.92 0.81
CA TYR A 95 -9.64 -14.99 1.09
C TYR A 95 -10.94 -15.58 0.54
N GLY A 96 -11.98 -15.71 1.37
CA GLY A 96 -13.29 -16.27 0.98
C GLY A 96 -14.02 -15.52 -0.14
N TYR A 97 -13.43 -14.44 -0.66
CA TYR A 97 -13.89 -13.68 -1.81
C TYR A 97 -12.73 -13.49 -2.77
N ALA A 98 -12.87 -14.00 -4.00
CA ALA A 98 -12.09 -13.68 -5.19
C ALA A 98 -10.60 -13.32 -4.93
N SER A 99 -9.89 -14.12 -4.14
CA SER A 99 -8.43 -14.10 -4.15
C SER A 99 -8.02 -14.49 -5.57
N ASN A 100 -7.62 -13.50 -6.36
CA ASN A 100 -7.00 -13.77 -7.63
C ASN A 100 -5.48 -13.63 -7.46
N GLU A 101 -4.75 -14.37 -8.28
CA GLU A 101 -3.29 -14.43 -8.23
C GLU A 101 -2.63 -13.03 -8.17
N VAL A 102 -3.25 -12.02 -8.78
CA VAL A 102 -2.77 -10.64 -8.83
C VAL A 102 -2.81 -9.96 -7.45
N LEU A 103 -3.88 -10.13 -6.68
CA LEU A 103 -4.00 -9.52 -5.35
C LEU A 103 -3.06 -10.20 -4.34
N ASP A 104 -2.92 -11.52 -4.42
CA ASP A 104 -1.97 -12.27 -3.58
C ASP A 104 -0.52 -11.89 -3.90
N ALA A 105 -0.22 -11.72 -5.19
CA ALA A 105 1.06 -11.20 -5.64
C ALA A 105 1.31 -9.78 -5.13
N TYR A 106 0.30 -8.91 -5.15
CA TYR A 106 0.40 -7.55 -4.63
C TYR A 106 0.70 -7.52 -3.13
N VAL A 107 -0.01 -8.31 -2.32
CA VAL A 107 0.29 -8.46 -0.88
C VAL A 107 1.71 -8.97 -0.67
N SER A 108 2.10 -10.01 -1.41
CA SER A 108 3.43 -10.62 -1.30
C SER A 108 4.52 -9.62 -1.66
N SER A 109 4.37 -8.91 -2.77
CA SER A 109 5.28 -7.86 -3.22
C SER A 109 5.43 -6.76 -2.17
N LYS A 110 4.32 -6.18 -1.69
CA LYS A 110 4.35 -5.10 -0.70
C LYS A 110 4.95 -5.56 0.63
N THR A 111 4.57 -6.75 1.09
CA THR A 111 5.03 -7.29 2.38
C THR A 111 6.51 -7.68 2.34
N LEU A 112 6.96 -8.39 1.30
CA LEU A 112 8.34 -8.88 1.22
C LEU A 112 9.33 -7.75 0.91
N SER A 113 8.96 -6.80 0.06
CA SER A 113 9.80 -5.61 -0.20
C SER A 113 9.98 -4.77 1.05
N GLU A 114 8.91 -4.60 1.83
CA GLU A 114 8.98 -3.90 3.11
C GLU A 114 9.87 -4.62 4.11
N LYS A 115 9.76 -5.96 4.23
CA LYS A 115 10.64 -6.75 5.11
C LYS A 115 12.11 -6.65 4.71
N GLU A 116 12.40 -6.75 3.41
CA GLU A 116 13.76 -6.59 2.90
C GLU A 116 14.33 -5.23 3.28
N LEU A 117 13.58 -4.15 3.03
CA LEU A 117 13.99 -2.79 3.34
C LEU A 117 14.25 -2.60 4.83
N LEU A 118 13.33 -3.06 5.68
CA LEU A 118 13.45 -2.89 7.13
C LEU A 118 14.54 -3.73 7.76
N SER A 119 14.86 -4.90 7.19
CA SER A 119 15.95 -5.75 7.70
C SER A 119 17.31 -5.02 7.71
N TYR A 120 17.46 -3.99 6.86
CA TYR A 120 18.63 -3.11 6.87
C TYR A 120 18.83 -2.40 8.22
N ASN A 121 17.75 -2.03 8.92
CA ASN A 121 17.84 -1.34 10.20
C ASN A 121 18.46 -2.17 11.31
N ASP A 122 18.48 -3.50 11.16
CA ASP A 122 19.07 -4.44 12.11
C ASP A 122 20.51 -4.82 11.73
N SER A 123 21.03 -4.30 10.60
CA SER A 123 22.37 -4.61 10.12
C SER A 123 23.44 -3.92 10.98
N PRO A 124 24.50 -4.65 11.40
CA PRO A 124 25.62 -4.06 12.15
C PRO A 124 26.27 -2.92 11.37
N GLY A 125 26.43 -1.75 12.00
CA GLY A 125 27.10 -0.61 11.37
C GLY A 125 26.30 0.05 10.24
N LYS A 126 24.96 -0.05 10.26
CA LYS A 126 24.09 0.62 9.28
C LYS A 126 24.47 2.08 9.05
N ALA A 127 24.57 2.46 7.77
CA ALA A 127 25.01 3.79 7.37
C ALA A 127 23.88 4.82 7.36
N PHE A 128 22.64 4.37 7.20
CA PHE A 128 21.44 5.19 7.12
C PHE A 128 20.24 4.50 7.76
N GLU A 129 19.15 5.25 7.91
CA GLU A 129 17.89 4.75 8.44
C GLU A 129 16.94 4.35 7.32
N VAL A 130 16.18 3.28 7.52
CA VAL A 130 15.09 2.91 6.61
C VAL A 130 13.76 3.14 7.30
N VAL A 131 12.89 3.90 6.63
CA VAL A 131 11.52 4.18 7.06
C VAL A 131 10.56 3.68 6.00
N THR A 132 9.44 3.10 6.42
CA THR A 132 8.34 2.74 5.53
C THR A 132 7.03 3.33 6.02
N LEU A 133 6.33 4.00 5.11
CA LEU A 133 5.02 4.62 5.33
C LEU A 133 3.95 3.72 4.71
N LEU A 134 3.20 3.01 5.54
CA LEU A 134 2.14 2.12 5.10
C LEU A 134 0.88 2.93 4.80
N CYS A 135 0.74 3.36 3.55
CA CYS A 135 -0.37 4.20 3.13
C CYS A 135 -1.66 3.39 2.99
N GLY A 136 -2.78 3.97 3.45
CA GLY A 136 -4.13 3.52 3.10
C GLY A 136 -4.45 3.72 1.62
N LEU A 137 -5.71 3.54 1.22
CA LEU A 137 -6.16 4.00 -0.10
C LEU A 137 -6.06 5.53 -0.13
N VAL A 138 -5.16 6.01 -0.98
CA VAL A 138 -4.89 7.44 -1.14
C VAL A 138 -6.02 8.09 -1.94
N GLY A 139 -6.76 8.98 -1.30
CA GLY A 139 -7.74 9.87 -1.94
C GLY A 139 -7.22 11.30 -2.04
N GLY A 140 -8.05 12.19 -2.58
CA GLY A 140 -7.72 13.60 -2.78
C GLY A 140 -7.51 13.94 -4.25
N ASP A 141 -7.06 15.17 -4.48
CA ASP A 141 -6.82 15.68 -5.83
C ASP A 141 -5.63 15.00 -6.51
N THR A 142 -5.61 15.04 -7.84
CA THR A 142 -4.52 14.47 -8.63
C THR A 142 -4.02 15.45 -9.67
N LEU A 143 -2.71 15.45 -9.89
CA LEU A 143 -2.06 16.16 -11.01
C LEU A 143 -2.06 15.32 -12.29
N LEU A 144 -2.49 14.05 -12.21
CA LEU A 144 -2.50 13.13 -13.33
C LEU A 144 -3.72 13.42 -14.24
N PRO A 145 -3.58 13.21 -15.57
CA PRO A 145 -4.72 13.32 -16.49
C PRO A 145 -5.76 12.20 -16.29
N ASP A 146 -5.39 11.14 -15.56
CA ASP A 146 -6.22 9.97 -15.30
C ASP A 146 -6.49 9.79 -13.82
N VAL A 147 -7.64 9.19 -13.48
CA VAL A 147 -8.00 8.87 -12.09
C VAL A 147 -7.05 7.81 -11.51
N PRO A 148 -6.35 8.08 -10.40
CA PRO A 148 -5.49 7.11 -9.71
C PRO A 148 -6.22 5.82 -9.31
N GLY A 149 -5.52 4.69 -9.31
CA GLY A 149 -6.11 3.37 -9.02
C GLY A 149 -6.76 3.26 -7.64
N SER A 150 -6.20 3.94 -6.62
CA SER A 150 -6.79 4.01 -5.28
C SER A 150 -8.17 4.68 -5.31
N ILE A 151 -8.30 5.81 -6.03
CA ILE A 151 -9.57 6.51 -6.20
C ILE A 151 -10.54 5.65 -7.00
N ARG A 152 -10.09 5.03 -8.10
CA ARG A 152 -10.93 4.09 -8.90
C ARG A 152 -11.52 2.97 -8.03
N SER A 153 -10.74 2.46 -7.07
CA SER A 153 -11.20 1.45 -6.11
C SER A 153 -12.30 1.98 -5.20
N VAL A 154 -12.11 3.16 -4.59
CA VAL A 154 -13.07 3.76 -3.66
C VAL A 154 -14.39 4.13 -4.36
N VAL A 155 -14.34 4.65 -5.59
CA VAL A 155 -15.55 5.04 -6.34
C VAL A 155 -16.17 3.89 -7.15
N SER A 156 -15.58 2.69 -7.12
CA SER A 156 -16.03 1.53 -7.90
C SER A 156 -17.52 1.16 -7.70
N PRO A 157 -18.16 1.34 -6.52
CA PRO A 157 -19.60 1.09 -6.39
C PRO A 157 -20.47 2.02 -7.24
N LEU A 158 -19.98 3.24 -7.50
CA LEU A 158 -20.64 4.26 -8.31
C LEU A 158 -20.36 4.06 -9.80
N THR A 159 -19.14 3.68 -10.18
CA THR A 159 -18.75 3.54 -11.59
C THR A 159 -19.23 2.22 -12.21
N GLY A 160 -19.42 1.18 -11.38
CA GLY A 160 -19.78 -0.16 -11.87
C GLY A 160 -18.58 -0.99 -12.31
N ASP A 161 -17.35 -0.52 -12.07
CA ASP A 161 -16.15 -1.23 -12.48
C ASP A 161 -15.89 -2.44 -11.56
N GLU A 162 -16.20 -3.63 -12.05
CA GLU A 162 -16.11 -4.87 -11.28
C GLU A 162 -14.66 -5.22 -10.89
N THR A 163 -13.67 -4.84 -11.69
CA THR A 163 -12.25 -5.12 -11.39
C THR A 163 -11.79 -4.29 -10.20
N TRP A 164 -12.02 -2.98 -10.24
CA TRP A 164 -11.68 -2.09 -9.12
C TRP A 164 -12.54 -2.38 -7.88
N HIS A 165 -13.79 -2.78 -8.08
CA HIS A 165 -14.66 -3.20 -6.99
C HIS A 165 -14.19 -4.53 -6.35
N GLY A 166 -13.59 -5.42 -7.13
CA GLY A 166 -12.90 -6.61 -6.62
C GLY A 166 -11.77 -6.22 -5.65
N GLY A 167 -10.92 -5.28 -6.04
CA GLY A 167 -9.87 -4.73 -5.18
C GLY A 167 -10.42 -4.05 -3.92
N PHE A 168 -11.52 -3.32 -4.04
CA PHE A 168 -12.19 -2.66 -2.91
C PHE A 168 -12.74 -3.67 -1.88
N LYS A 169 -13.42 -4.73 -2.35
CA LYS A 169 -13.87 -5.86 -1.50
C LYS A 169 -12.71 -6.61 -0.87
N PHE A 170 -11.64 -6.80 -1.63
CA PHE A 170 -10.43 -7.44 -1.14
C PHE A 170 -9.82 -6.67 0.03
N MET A 171 -9.69 -5.35 -0.07
CA MET A 171 -9.20 -4.51 1.03
C MET A 171 -10.02 -4.69 2.31
N GLN A 172 -11.35 -4.63 2.19
CA GLN A 172 -12.27 -4.88 3.31
C GLN A 172 -12.10 -6.28 3.92
N ALA A 173 -11.94 -7.31 3.07
CA ALA A 173 -11.77 -8.69 3.51
C ALA A 173 -10.40 -8.94 4.17
N LEU A 174 -9.34 -8.29 3.69
CA LEU A 174 -7.99 -8.44 4.21
C LEU A 174 -7.78 -7.67 5.52
N LEU A 175 -8.33 -6.46 5.62
CA LEU A 175 -8.02 -5.53 6.71
C LEU A 175 -9.14 -5.40 7.74
N GLY A 176 -10.34 -5.89 7.44
CA GLY A 176 -11.55 -5.67 8.24
C GLY A 176 -12.11 -4.25 8.12
N ALA A 177 -11.46 -3.41 7.31
CA ALA A 177 -11.80 -2.02 7.04
C ALA A 177 -11.19 -1.62 5.68
N VAL A 178 -11.45 -0.39 5.26
CA VAL A 178 -10.82 0.26 4.11
C VAL A 178 -10.08 1.50 4.62
N PRO A 179 -8.80 1.37 5.03
CA PRO A 179 -8.03 2.52 5.49
C PRO A 179 -7.93 3.58 4.39
N LEU A 180 -8.23 4.84 4.73
CA LEU A 180 -8.17 5.98 3.81
C LEU A 180 -7.14 6.99 4.29
N VAL A 181 -6.50 7.68 3.35
CA VAL A 181 -5.57 8.79 3.62
C VAL A 181 -5.67 9.82 2.52
N HIS A 182 -5.54 11.12 2.85
CA HIS A 182 -5.48 12.17 1.84
C HIS A 182 -4.07 12.25 1.23
N VAL A 183 -3.96 12.59 -0.05
CA VAL A 183 -2.66 12.73 -0.73
C VAL A 183 -1.74 13.74 -0.03
N ASP A 184 -2.29 14.85 0.46
CA ASP A 184 -1.52 15.85 1.21
C ASP A 184 -0.96 15.26 2.51
N ASP A 185 -1.74 14.46 3.25
CA ASP A 185 -1.24 13.80 4.47
C ASP A 185 -0.12 12.81 4.14
N VAL A 186 -0.20 12.12 3.00
CA VAL A 186 0.89 11.24 2.52
C VAL A 186 2.13 12.07 2.20
N CYS A 187 2.00 13.19 1.51
CA CYS A 187 3.12 14.09 1.21
C CYS A 187 3.77 14.65 2.49
N GLU A 188 2.96 15.12 3.42
CA GLU A 188 3.41 15.62 4.73
C GLU A 188 4.09 14.52 5.55
N ALA A 189 3.58 13.27 5.52
CA ALA A 189 4.24 12.15 6.18
C ALA A 189 5.63 11.86 5.59
N HIS A 190 5.78 11.91 4.26
CA HIS A 190 7.08 11.75 3.60
C HIS A 190 8.04 12.90 3.95
N ALA A 191 7.56 14.15 3.92
CA ALA A 191 8.34 15.33 4.31
C ALA A 191 8.77 15.26 5.78
N PHE A 192 7.86 14.88 6.68
CA PHE A 192 8.14 14.65 8.09
C PHE A 192 9.24 13.60 8.28
N CYS A 193 9.14 12.46 7.59
CA CYS A 193 10.17 11.42 7.66
C CYS A 193 11.52 11.90 7.12
N MET A 194 11.55 12.86 6.19
CA MET A 194 12.79 13.44 5.67
C MET A 194 13.41 14.44 6.66
N GLU A 195 12.62 15.39 7.15
CA GLU A 195 13.10 16.54 7.92
C GLU A 195 13.38 16.23 9.38
N ARG A 196 12.75 15.19 9.93
CA ARG A 196 12.89 14.89 11.36
C ARG A 196 14.32 14.47 11.72
N PRO A 197 14.87 15.03 12.82
CA PRO A 197 16.14 14.58 13.37
C PRO A 197 16.11 13.08 13.65
N ALA A 198 17.23 12.42 13.39
CA ALA A 198 17.39 11.02 13.74
C ALA A 198 17.24 10.80 15.27
N PRO A 199 16.68 9.65 15.71
CA PRO A 199 16.32 8.53 14.85
C PRO A 199 14.89 8.60 14.29
N VAL A 200 14.75 8.26 13.00
CA VAL A 200 13.46 7.92 12.38
C VAL A 200 13.69 6.67 11.56
N ALA A 201 13.25 5.53 12.09
CA ALA A 201 13.42 4.23 11.48
C ALA A 201 12.23 3.32 11.81
N GLY A 202 11.97 2.35 10.94
CA GLY A 202 10.88 1.39 11.14
C GLY A 202 9.65 1.70 10.30
N ARG A 203 8.49 1.30 10.82
CA ARG A 203 7.20 1.30 10.13
C ARG A 203 6.31 2.36 10.74
N PHE A 204 5.49 3.01 9.91
CA PHE A 204 4.44 3.91 10.38
C PHE A 204 3.19 3.72 9.52
N LEU A 205 2.05 3.51 10.16
CA LEU A 205 0.76 3.49 9.47
C LEU A 205 0.39 4.91 9.05
N CYS A 206 0.11 5.10 7.76
CA CYS A 206 -0.30 6.37 7.19
C CYS A 206 -1.75 6.25 6.69
N ALA A 207 -2.68 6.41 7.64
CA ALA A 207 -4.12 6.38 7.42
C ALA A 207 -4.82 7.38 8.35
N ALA A 208 -5.78 8.13 7.82
CA ALA A 208 -6.58 9.11 8.57
C ALA A 208 -7.85 8.48 9.18
N GLY A 209 -8.34 7.37 8.60
CA GLY A 209 -9.52 6.68 9.09
C GLY A 209 -9.63 5.25 8.56
N TYR A 210 -10.46 4.45 9.23
CA TYR A 210 -10.66 3.02 8.96
C TYR A 210 -12.16 2.71 8.77
N PRO A 211 -12.87 3.37 7.83
CA PRO A 211 -14.27 3.06 7.54
C PRO A 211 -14.39 1.63 6.98
N ASN A 212 -15.57 1.03 7.10
CA ASN A 212 -15.91 -0.12 6.26
C ASN A 212 -16.45 0.35 4.89
N MET A 213 -16.55 -0.56 3.92
CA MET A 213 -17.07 -0.25 2.58
C MET A 213 -18.45 0.38 2.60
N ARG A 214 -19.33 -0.08 3.49
CA ARG A 214 -20.69 0.45 3.62
C ARG A 214 -20.68 1.89 4.10
N ASP A 215 -19.82 2.24 5.06
CA ASP A 215 -19.68 3.63 5.53
C ASP A 215 -19.31 4.57 4.37
N ILE A 216 -18.43 4.11 3.47
CA ILE A 216 -18.02 4.85 2.26
C ILE A 216 -19.20 4.99 1.28
N VAL A 217 -19.93 3.90 1.01
CA VAL A 217 -21.10 3.92 0.12
C VAL A 217 -22.20 4.84 0.66
N ASP A 218 -22.52 4.71 1.96
CA ASP A 218 -23.51 5.54 2.64
C ASP A 218 -23.08 7.02 2.65
N HIS A 219 -21.77 7.29 2.75
CA HIS A 219 -21.23 8.65 2.59
C HIS A 219 -21.55 9.23 1.21
N TYR A 220 -21.26 8.49 0.14
CA TYR A 220 -21.58 8.94 -1.22
C TYR A 220 -23.07 9.14 -1.43
N CYS A 221 -23.90 8.17 -1.01
CA CYS A 221 -25.36 8.27 -1.15
C CYS A 221 -25.93 9.51 -0.47
N ARG A 222 -25.42 9.87 0.71
CA ARG A 222 -25.88 11.05 1.47
C ARG A 222 -25.40 12.37 0.89
N LYS A 223 -24.15 12.42 0.42
CA LYS A 223 -23.53 13.66 -0.10
C LYS A 223 -23.91 13.96 -1.54
N HIS A 224 -24.19 12.91 -2.31
CA HIS A 224 -24.46 12.95 -3.74
C HIS A 224 -25.66 12.07 -4.08
N PRO A 225 -26.87 12.44 -3.62
CA PRO A 225 -28.10 11.64 -3.85
C PRO A 225 -28.46 11.48 -5.33
N GLU A 226 -27.91 12.33 -6.20
CA GLU A 226 -28.03 12.23 -7.65
C GLU A 226 -27.26 11.03 -8.25
N LEU A 227 -26.26 10.51 -7.53
CA LEU A 227 -25.44 9.39 -8.00
C LEU A 227 -26.14 8.06 -7.73
N LYS A 228 -26.21 7.24 -8.78
CA LYS A 228 -26.77 5.89 -8.69
C LYS A 228 -25.67 4.87 -8.47
N LEU A 229 -25.81 4.06 -7.43
CA LEU A 229 -24.99 2.87 -7.24
C LEU A 229 -25.21 1.92 -8.42
N ARG A 230 -24.11 1.58 -9.11
CA ARG A 230 -24.12 0.66 -10.25
C ARG A 230 -23.87 -0.78 -9.82
N ILE A 231 -23.17 -0.98 -8.70
CA ILE A 231 -23.00 -2.29 -8.07
C ILE A 231 -23.97 -2.40 -6.91
N LYS A 232 -24.89 -3.35 -6.98
CA LYS A 232 -25.76 -3.71 -5.85
C LYS A 232 -25.06 -4.79 -5.04
N GLU A 233 -24.87 -4.56 -3.74
CA GLU A 233 -24.40 -5.60 -2.84
C GLU A 233 -25.41 -6.76 -2.84
N ARG A 234 -24.97 -7.99 -3.19
CA ARG A 234 -25.83 -9.17 -3.08
C ARG A 234 -26.03 -9.50 -1.61
N GLY A 235 -27.22 -9.26 -1.08
CA GLY A 235 -27.64 -9.74 0.25
C GLY A 235 -28.21 -8.70 1.20
N SER A 236 -28.18 -7.41 0.86
CA SER A 236 -28.99 -6.40 1.53
C SER A 236 -30.21 -6.08 0.65
N GLU A 237 -31.41 -6.18 1.23
CA GLU A 237 -32.56 -5.48 0.66
C GLU A 237 -32.14 -4.03 0.43
N SER A 238 -32.41 -3.54 -0.79
CA SER A 238 -31.86 -2.29 -1.29
C SER A 238 -32.03 -1.15 -0.28
N PRO A 239 -30.96 -0.48 0.18
CA PRO A 239 -31.11 0.93 0.43
C PRO A 239 -31.12 1.57 -0.95
N ALA A 240 -32.32 1.76 -1.51
CA ALA A 240 -32.46 2.79 -2.50
C ALA A 240 -31.89 4.07 -1.88
N CYS A 241 -30.95 4.70 -2.56
CA CYS A 241 -30.55 6.07 -2.30
C CYS A 241 -31.87 6.88 -2.37
N HIS A 242 -32.43 7.24 -1.23
CA HIS A 242 -33.63 8.06 -1.07
C HIS A 242 -33.22 9.38 -0.43
#